data_AF-U5YMC2-F1
#
_entry.id   AF-U5YMC2-F1
#
_cell.length_a   1.000
_cell.length_b   1.000
_cell.length_c   1.000
_cell.angle_alpha   90.00
_cell.angle_beta   90.00
_cell.angle_gamma   90.00
#
_symmetry.space_group_name_H-M   'P 1'
#
loop_
_entity.id
_entity.type
_entity.pdbx_description
1 polymer ?
#
loop_
_entity_poly.entity_id
_entity_poly.type
_entity_poly.pdbx_seq_one_letter_code
_entity_poly.pdbx_strand_id
1 'polypeptide(L)' 'MSEEAALSGNSTLTELGLTSLAYLRLIDALENEFGVYIDLEEDTSFLGSVAGLVRYLDEQGVTAQEAR' A
#
# COMPACT_ATOMS: atom_id res chain seq x y z
N MET A 1 -5.65 -15.29 -10.58
CA MET A 1 -6.18 -14.63 -9.37
C MET A 1 -7.32 -13.73 -9.80
N SER A 2 -8.43 -13.72 -9.07
CA SER A 2 -9.58 -12.83 -9.33
C SER A 2 -9.37 -11.50 -8.60
N GLU A 3 -9.83 -10.37 -9.17
CA GLU A 3 -9.75 -9.03 -8.55
C GLU A 3 -10.31 -9.02 -7.12
N GLU A 4 -11.35 -9.82 -6.86
CA GLU A 4 -12.00 -9.98 -5.56
C GLU A 4 -11.04 -10.45 -4.45
N ALA A 5 -10.06 -11.30 -4.78
CA ALA A 5 -9.08 -11.81 -3.81
C ALA A 5 -7.94 -10.83 -3.52
N ALA A 6 -7.67 -9.91 -4.46
CA ALA A 6 -6.78 -8.78 -4.20
C ALA A 6 -7.47 -7.72 -3.34
N LEU A 7 -8.75 -7.45 -3.64
CA LEU A 7 -9.60 -6.50 -2.93
C LEU A 7 -9.94 -6.95 -1.50
N SER A 8 -9.93 -8.25 -1.21
CA SER A 8 -10.16 -8.73 0.15
C SER A 8 -9.06 -8.29 1.13
N GLY A 9 -7.86 -7.93 0.62
CA GLY A 9 -6.76 -7.39 1.42
C GLY A 9 -5.92 -8.45 2.15
N ASN A 10 -6.26 -9.73 2.00
CA ASN A 10 -5.61 -10.87 2.66
C ASN A 10 -4.33 -11.31 1.95
N SER A 11 -4.18 -10.92 0.68
CA SER A 11 -3.06 -11.32 -0.17
C SER A 11 -1.88 -10.38 0.04
N THR A 12 -0.68 -10.95 0.10
CA THR A 12 0.56 -10.16 0.08
C THR A 12 0.78 -9.53 -1.29
N LEU A 13 1.48 -8.40 -1.34
CA LEU A 13 1.83 -7.74 -2.60
C LEU A 13 2.66 -8.66 -3.51
N THR A 14 3.51 -9.50 -2.93
CA THR A 14 4.29 -10.50 -3.69
C THR A 14 3.41 -11.58 -4.31
N GLU A 15 2.38 -12.06 -3.60
CA GLU A 15 1.38 -12.98 -4.16
C GLU A 15 0.56 -12.34 -5.29
N LEU A 16 0.38 -11.01 -5.25
CA LEU A 16 -0.19 -10.21 -6.33
C LEU A 16 0.79 -9.93 -7.48
N GLY A 17 2.03 -10.44 -7.40
CA GLY A 17 3.04 -10.31 -8.44
C GLY A 17 3.89 -9.03 -8.37
N LEU A 18 3.81 -8.25 -7.30
CA LEU A 18 4.72 -7.12 -7.12
C LEU A 18 6.14 -7.63 -6.83
N THR A 19 7.06 -7.19 -7.68
CA THR A 19 8.50 -7.33 -7.45
C THR A 19 8.97 -6.28 -6.44
N SER A 20 10.17 -6.45 -5.90
CA SER A 20 10.78 -5.46 -5.00
C SER A 20 10.88 -4.07 -5.63
N LEU A 21 11.18 -3.99 -6.94
CA LEU A 21 11.23 -2.71 -7.65
C LEU A 21 9.84 -2.10 -7.85
N ALA A 22 8.83 -2.93 -8.13
CA ALA A 22 7.45 -2.47 -8.21
C ALA A 22 6.93 -1.98 -6.86
N TYR A 23 7.34 -2.62 -5.76
CA TYR A 23 7.05 -2.19 -4.40
C TYR A 23 7.65 -0.81 -4.10
N LEU A 24 8.95 -0.59 -4.38
CA LEU A 24 9.55 0.73 -4.17
C LEU A 24 8.86 1.83 -4.99
N ARG A 25 8.53 1.55 -6.25
CA ARG A 25 7.76 2.50 -7.09
C ARG A 25 6.36 2.77 -6.57
N LEU A 26 5.73 1.78 -5.94
CA LEU A 26 4.44 1.96 -5.29
C LEU A 26 4.58 2.88 -4.08
N ILE A 27 5.59 2.68 -3.24
CA ILE A 27 5.87 3.56 -2.10
C ILE A 27 6.09 4.99 -2.58
N ASP A 28 6.99 5.21 -3.55
CA ASP A 28 7.24 6.53 -4.14
C ASP A 28 5.95 7.17 -4.67
N ALA A 29 5.07 6.38 -5.30
CA ALA A 29 3.80 6.88 -5.82
C ALA A 29 2.83 7.29 -4.71
N LEU A 30 2.74 6.51 -3.63
CA LEU A 30 1.89 6.83 -2.48
C LEU A 30 2.37 8.11 -1.76
N GLU A 31 3.68 8.25 -1.57
CA GLU A 31 4.27 9.45 -0.97
C GLU A 31 3.97 10.70 -1.81
N ASN A 32 4.16 10.62 -3.13
CA ASN A 32 3.91 11.74 -4.03
C ASN A 32 2.43 12.10 -4.18
N GLU A 33 1.54 11.10 -4.26
CA GLU A 33 0.11 11.31 -4.46
C GLU A 33 -0.58 11.82 -3.19
N PHE A 34 -0.24 11.25 -2.04
CA PHE A 34 -0.92 11.53 -0.78
C PHE A 34 -0.14 12.48 0.14
N GLY A 35 1.08 12.86 -0.22
CA GLY A 35 1.93 13.75 0.58
C GLY A 35 2.39 13.13 1.90
N VAL A 36 2.46 11.79 1.96
CA VAL A 36 2.96 11.05 3.13
C VAL A 36 4.45 10.75 3.00
N TYR A 37 5.08 10.41 4.12
CA TYR A 37 6.44 9.89 4.15
C TYR A 37 6.42 8.50 4.79
N ILE A 38 6.95 7.51 4.08
CA ILE A 38 6.98 6.11 4.50
C ILE A 38 8.41 5.75 4.85
N ASP A 39 8.71 5.64 6.14
CA ASP A 39 10.02 5.21 6.62
C ASP A 39 10.20 3.69 6.40
N LEU A 40 11.01 3.32 5.41
CA LEU A 40 11.32 1.92 5.10
C LEU A 40 12.43 1.32 5.99
N GLU A 41 13.06 2.12 6.85
CA GLU A 41 14.08 1.65 7.80
C GLU A 41 13.47 1.07 9.08
N GLU A 42 12.19 1.39 9.38
CA GLU A 42 11.41 0.77 10.46
C GLU A 42 10.82 -0.60 10.06
N ASP A 43 10.11 -1.26 11.00
CA ASP A 43 9.41 -2.52 10.72
C ASP A 43 8.27 -2.30 9.72
N THR A 44 8.55 -2.53 8.45
CA THR A 44 7.60 -2.35 7.34
C THR A 44 6.88 -3.63 6.93
N SER A 45 6.99 -4.70 7.72
CA SER A 45 6.37 -6.01 7.42
C SER A 45 4.86 -5.89 7.17
N PHE A 46 4.19 -4.95 7.82
CA PHE A 46 2.76 -4.71 7.66
C PHE A 46 2.39 -4.04 6.32
N LEU A 47 3.30 -3.31 5.67
CA LEU A 47 3.09 -2.68 4.35
C LEU A 47 3.10 -3.70 3.20
N GLY A 48 3.42 -4.97 3.48
CA GLY A 48 3.45 -6.06 2.50
C GLY A 48 2.07 -6.52 1.99
N SER A 49 0.98 -5.83 2.33
CA SER A 49 -0.38 -6.13 1.87
C SER A 49 -1.15 -4.85 1.57
N VAL A 50 -2.16 -4.94 0.69
CA VAL A 50 -3.04 -3.78 0.38
C VAL A 50 -3.76 -3.28 1.64
N ALA A 51 -4.25 -4.19 2.48
CA ALA A 51 -4.90 -3.81 3.74
C ALA A 51 -3.95 -3.05 4.69
N GLY A 52 -2.69 -3.48 4.76
CA GLY A 52 -1.68 -2.80 5.57
C GLY A 52 -1.32 -1.41 5.05
N LEU A 53 -1.20 -1.24 3.74
CA LEU A 53 -1.00 0.07 3.11
C LEU A 53 -2.17 1.02 3.41
N VAL A 54 -3.41 0.55 3.22
CA VAL A 54 -4.61 1.36 3.50
C VAL A 54 -4.67 1.77 4.97
N ARG A 55 -4.43 0.83 5.89
CA ARG A 55 -4.42 1.15 7.33
C ARG A 55 -3.35 2.18 7.67
N TYR A 56 -2.15 2.04 7.12
CA TYR A 56 -1.07 3.00 7.35
C TYR A 56 -1.44 4.40 6.88
N LEU A 57 -2.00 4.52 5.67
CA LEU A 57 -2.43 5.80 5.12
C LEU A 57 -3.54 6.44 5.98
N ASP A 58 -4.50 5.65 6.47
CA ASP A 58 -5.55 6.12 7.37
C ASP A 58 -4.96 6.64 8.70
N GLU A 59 -3.97 5.94 9.27
CA GLU A 59 -3.22 6.38 10.45
C GLU A 59 -2.45 7.69 10.22
N GLN A 60 -2.01 7.95 8.99
CA GLN A 60 -1.41 9.23 8.59
C GLN A 60 -2.46 10.33 8.32
N GLY A 61 -3.75 10.04 8.46
CA GLY A 61 -4.85 10.97 8.19
C GLY A 61 -5.17 11.13 6.70
N VAL A 62 -4.64 10.27 5.84
CA VAL A 62 -5.02 10.19 4.43
C VAL A 62 -6.34 9.45 4.34
N THR A 63 -7.42 10.20 4.09
CA THR A 63 -8.71 9.60 3.77
C THR A 63 -8.86 9.58 2.24
N ALA A 64 -9.42 8.49 1.70
CA ALA A 64 -9.79 8.46 0.30
C ALA A 64 -10.83 9.56 0.07
N GLN A 65 -10.40 10.71 -0.44
CA GLN A 65 -11.33 11.76 -0.82
C GLN A 65 -12.17 11.18 -1.95
N GLU A 66 -13.49 11.04 -1.72
CA GLU A 66 -14.43 10.52 -2.70
C GLU A 66 -14.14 11.20 -4.05
N ALA A 67 -13.64 10.42 -5.01
CA ALA A 67 -13.50 10.87 -6.38
C ALA A 67 -14.92 11.20 -6.86
N ARG A 68 -15.23 12.50 -6.93
CA ARG A 68 -16.49 13.02 -7.51
C ARG A 68 -16.52 12.83 -9.00
#